data_AF-T2GKN1-F1
#
_entry.id   AF-T2GKN1-F1
#
_cell.length_a   1.000
_cell.length_b   1.000
_cell.length_c   1.000
_cell.angle_alpha   90.00
_cell.angle_beta   90.00
_cell.angle_gamma   90.00
#
_symmetry.space_group_name_H-M   'P 1'
#
loop_
_entity.id
_entity.type
_entity.pdbx_description
1 polymer ?
#
loop_
_entity_poly.entity_id
_entity_poly.type
_entity_poly.pdbx_seq_one_letter_code
_entity_poly.pdbx_strand_id
1 'polypeptide(L)'
;MKKQKLVDFIAKVMEDSGFKVYKDFRTSQHIVDIYGILPTALGDIGVVVACKNYDENWKVGMDVLKEMEMAAKTLKASKVVIVTTSDFSSQARNYAVKRNMKLIDRKGLIRIAEDFSKKIQVPEEEDEEYPDEEEVEVYTPPSNIFHTTPQRGVLSRRESRKPLAPVIRGLMQNTIILILTVVAVSFIIATLLQLAAGLGTSLTGVLKLMIAAALSYGIPYLVEEDGAVIMIKGTIVFFSSLLLLVILILI
;
A
#
# COMPACT_ATOMS: atom_id res chain seq x y z
N MET A 1 -1.12 14.74 26.80
CA MET A 1 -1.23 13.28 27.00
C MET A 1 -0.11 12.82 27.92
N LYS A 2 -0.31 11.84 28.82
CA LYS A 2 0.81 11.29 29.61
C LYS A 2 1.66 10.38 28.70
N LYS A 3 2.99 10.41 28.81
CA LYS A 3 3.91 9.62 27.98
C LYS A 3 3.53 8.12 27.95
N GLN A 4 3.18 7.56 29.12
CA GLN A 4 2.77 6.15 29.24
C GLN A 4 1.57 5.79 28.36
N LYS A 5 0.56 6.67 28.25
CA LYS A 5 -0.59 6.42 27.37
C LYS A 5 -0.20 6.31 25.89
N LEU A 6 0.83 7.03 25.45
CA LEU A 6 1.33 6.95 24.08
C LEU A 6 2.02 5.60 23.84
N VAL A 7 2.85 5.20 24.80
CA VAL A 7 3.54 3.91 24.77
C VAL A 7 2.53 2.78 24.74
N ASP A 8 1.51 2.80 25.61
CA ASP A 8 0.47 1.78 25.65
C ASP A 8 -0.35 1.72 24.35
N PHE A 9 -0.70 2.87 23.77
CA PHE A 9 -1.40 2.91 22.49
C PHE A 9 -0.57 2.30 21.36
N ILE A 10 0.69 2.71 21.22
CA ILE A 10 1.57 2.18 20.18
C ILE A 10 1.87 0.69 20.40
N ALA A 11 2.04 0.26 21.66
CA ALA A 11 2.20 -1.14 22.00
C ALA A 11 1.02 -1.98 21.50
N LYS A 12 -0.22 -1.52 21.79
CA LYS A 12 -1.42 -2.21 21.34
C LYS A 12 -1.54 -2.27 19.81
N VAL A 13 -1.20 -1.19 19.11
CA VAL A 13 -1.16 -1.16 17.63
C VAL A 13 -0.14 -2.15 17.07
N MET A 14 1.01 -2.30 17.73
CA MET A 14 2.03 -3.27 17.33
C MET A 14 1.60 -4.72 17.61
N GLU A 15 0.95 -4.97 18.74
CA GLU A 15 0.39 -6.27 19.09
C GLU A 15 -0.68 -6.71 18.07
N ASP A 16 -1.59 -5.81 17.69
CA ASP A 16 -2.59 -6.03 16.62
C ASP A 16 -1.94 -6.36 15.27
N SER A 17 -0.75 -5.82 15.03
CA SER A 17 0.03 -6.10 13.83
C SER A 17 0.83 -7.41 13.90
N GLY A 18 0.67 -8.21 14.97
CA GLY A 18 1.33 -9.50 15.15
C GLY A 18 2.72 -9.45 15.83
N PHE A 19 3.15 -8.31 16.36
CA PHE A 19 4.42 -8.20 17.08
C PHE A 19 4.29 -8.69 18.52
N LYS A 20 5.31 -9.39 19.02
CA LYS A 20 5.54 -9.58 20.46
C LYS A 20 6.18 -8.32 21.02
N VAL A 21 5.49 -7.64 21.93
CA VAL A 21 5.86 -6.30 22.40
C VAL A 21 6.40 -6.32 23.83
N TYR A 22 7.56 -5.71 24.04
CA TYR A 22 8.18 -5.50 25.34
C TYR A 22 8.27 -4.00 25.64
N LYS A 23 7.58 -3.55 26.68
CA LYS A 23 7.59 -2.14 27.13
C LYS A 23 8.74 -1.88 28.10
N ASP A 24 9.23 -0.64 28.10
CA ASP A 24 10.31 -0.15 28.97
C ASP A 24 11.55 -1.06 28.96
N PHE A 25 11.95 -1.49 27.77
CA PHE A 25 13.07 -2.42 27.59
C PHE A 25 14.40 -1.71 27.90
N ARG A 26 15.07 -2.17 28.96
CA ARG A 26 16.33 -1.58 29.41
C ARG A 26 17.50 -2.38 28.85
N THR A 27 18.37 -1.72 28.11
CA THR A 27 19.71 -2.26 27.77
C THR A 27 20.76 -1.67 28.71
N SER A 28 21.99 -2.17 28.64
CA SER A 28 23.11 -1.72 29.49
C SER A 28 23.43 -0.23 29.36
N GLN A 29 23.12 0.38 28.21
CA GLN A 29 23.44 1.78 27.91
C GLN A 29 22.23 2.68 27.64
N HIS A 30 21.07 2.12 27.25
CA HIS A 30 19.93 2.91 26.79
C HIS A 30 18.60 2.30 27.29
N ILE A 31 17.59 3.15 27.46
CA ILE A 31 16.23 2.72 27.76
C ILE A 31 15.39 2.93 26.50
N VAL A 32 14.79 1.85 26.03
CA VAL A 32 13.91 1.85 24.87
C VAL A 32 12.47 1.78 25.38
N ASP A 33 11.60 2.63 24.84
CA ASP A 33 10.20 2.65 25.27
C ASP A 33 9.48 1.36 24.87
N ILE A 34 9.69 0.87 23.63
CA ILE A 34 9.12 -0.39 23.15
C ILE A 34 10.14 -1.15 22.28
N TYR A 35 10.29 -2.44 22.55
CA TYR A 35 10.96 -3.39 21.67
C TYR A 35 9.94 -4.41 21.15
N GLY A 36 9.73 -4.45 19.84
CA GLY A 36 8.83 -5.38 19.18
C GLY A 36 9.60 -6.45 18.42
N ILE A 37 9.17 -7.70 18.50
CA ILE A 37 9.71 -8.81 17.71
C ILE A 37 8.58 -9.40 16.88
N LEU A 38 8.71 -9.37 15.56
CA LEU A 38 7.81 -10.08 14.66
C LEU A 38 8.43 -11.44 14.32
N PRO A 39 7.89 -12.55 14.84
CA PRO A 39 8.37 -13.88 14.49
C PRO A 39 7.97 -14.19 13.05
N THR A 40 8.95 -14.52 12.20
CA THR A 40 8.68 -14.97 10.83
C THR A 40 9.45 -16.26 10.54
N ALA A 41 8.98 -17.06 9.58
CA ALA A 41 9.61 -18.33 9.22
C ALA A 41 11.08 -18.20 8.75
N LEU A 42 11.50 -17.01 8.33
CA LEU A 42 12.86 -16.71 7.84
C LEU A 42 13.75 -16.03 8.89
N GLY A 43 13.23 -15.78 10.09
CA GLY A 43 13.93 -15.13 11.19
C GLY A 43 13.11 -14.05 11.89
N ASP A 44 13.54 -13.72 13.11
CA ASP A 44 12.85 -12.72 13.93
C ASP A 44 13.22 -11.30 13.46
N ILE A 45 12.20 -10.49 13.16
CA ILE A 45 12.39 -9.08 12.81
C ILE A 45 12.22 -8.23 14.08
N GLY A 46 13.33 -7.72 14.59
CA GLY A 46 13.33 -6.80 15.73
C GLY A 46 13.04 -5.35 15.30
N VAL A 47 12.18 -4.66 16.04
CA VAL A 47 11.83 -3.26 15.84
C VAL A 47 11.96 -2.50 17.16
N VAL A 48 12.71 -1.40 17.15
CA VAL A 48 12.84 -0.51 18.30
C VAL A 48 11.95 0.69 18.09
N VAL A 49 11.12 1.03 19.08
CA VAL A 49 10.26 2.20 19.03
C VAL A 49 10.56 3.17 20.18
N ALA A 50 10.72 4.44 19.83
CA ALA A 50 10.83 5.54 20.78
C ALA A 50 9.56 6.38 20.75
N CYS A 51 9.00 6.68 21.92
CA CYS A 51 7.82 7.51 22.08
C CYS A 51 8.19 8.81 22.77
N LYS A 52 8.24 9.91 22.02
CA LYS A 52 8.48 11.25 22.56
C LYS A 52 7.17 12.03 22.66
N ASN A 53 6.87 12.52 23.85
CA ASN A 53 5.70 13.36 24.09
C ASN A 53 6.16 14.81 24.26
N TYR A 54 6.22 15.53 23.15
CA TYR A 54 6.60 16.94 23.11
C TYR A 54 5.41 17.82 22.75
N ASP A 55 5.47 19.08 23.18
CA ASP A 55 4.51 20.11 22.75
C ASP A 55 4.73 20.48 21.29
N GLU A 56 3.71 21.07 20.66
CA GLU A 56 3.70 21.39 19.22
C GLU A 56 4.84 22.32 18.78
N ASN A 57 5.26 23.20 19.70
CA ASN A 57 6.34 24.14 19.46
C ASN A 57 7.73 23.48 19.47
N TRP A 58 7.85 22.26 20.00
CA TRP A 58 9.13 21.58 20.19
C TRP A 58 9.27 20.42 19.20
N LYS A 59 10.30 20.51 18.36
CA LYS A 59 10.58 19.50 17.34
C LYS A 59 11.59 18.48 17.83
N VAL A 60 11.42 17.23 17.42
CA VAL A 60 12.40 16.16 17.66
C VAL A 60 13.64 16.40 16.81
N GLY A 61 14.79 16.42 17.47
CA GLY A 61 16.10 16.64 16.87
C GLY A 61 16.82 15.35 16.44
N MET A 62 18.03 15.53 15.91
CA MET A 62 18.89 14.43 15.43
C MET A 62 19.47 13.58 16.58
N ASP A 63 19.62 14.17 17.75
CA ASP A 63 20.06 13.54 19.00
C ASP A 63 19.26 12.27 19.31
N VAL A 64 17.92 12.39 19.31
CA VAL A 64 17.03 11.25 19.57
C VAL A 64 17.18 10.16 18.51
N LEU A 65 17.36 10.53 17.24
CA LEU A 65 17.52 9.56 16.16
C LEU A 65 18.82 8.77 16.31
N LYS A 66 19.93 9.45 16.64
CA LYS A 66 21.23 8.81 16.85
C LYS A 66 21.24 7.89 18.05
N GLU A 67 20.63 8.33 19.16
CA GLU A 67 20.47 7.51 20.36
C GLU A 67 19.73 6.21 20.03
N MET A 68 18.61 6.29 19.32
CA MET A 68 17.83 5.12 18.95
C MET A 68 18.53 4.24 17.90
N GLU A 69 19.34 4.81 17.00
CA GLU A 69 20.18 4.02 16.09
C GLU A 69 21.21 3.20 16.87
N MET A 70 21.85 3.79 17.89
CA MET A 70 22.79 3.06 18.75
C MET A 70 22.09 1.94 19.51
N ALA A 71 20.93 2.23 20.11
CA ALA A 71 20.12 1.22 20.81
C ALA A 71 19.71 0.07 19.88
N ALA A 72 19.30 0.38 18.65
CA ALA A 72 18.92 -0.62 17.66
C ALA A 72 20.08 -1.52 17.23
N LYS A 73 21.29 -0.97 17.09
CA LYS A 73 22.50 -1.78 16.82
C LYS A 73 22.80 -2.74 17.95
N THR A 74 22.70 -2.28 19.20
CA THR A 74 22.90 -3.14 20.38
C THR A 74 21.88 -4.27 20.46
N LEU A 75 20.61 -3.96 20.13
CA LEU A 75 19.51 -4.93 20.17
C LEU A 75 19.36 -5.76 18.88
N LYS A 76 20.29 -5.60 17.91
CA LYS A 76 20.23 -6.23 16.58
C LYS A 76 18.88 -6.04 15.88
N ALA A 77 18.24 -4.91 16.11
CA ALA A 77 16.95 -4.62 15.51
C ALA A 77 17.09 -4.23 14.05
N SER A 78 16.18 -4.72 13.22
CA SER A 78 16.14 -4.48 11.78
C SER A 78 15.60 -3.09 11.43
N LYS A 79 14.78 -2.49 12.31
CA LYS A 79 14.17 -1.18 12.03
C LYS A 79 14.01 -0.33 13.29
N VAL A 80 14.15 0.98 13.10
CA VAL A 80 13.89 1.98 14.14
C VAL A 80 12.67 2.79 13.78
N VAL A 81 11.77 2.96 14.74
CA VAL A 81 10.58 3.79 14.63
C VAL A 81 10.60 4.85 15.71
N ILE A 82 10.32 6.09 15.35
CA ILE A 82 10.22 7.19 16.31
C ILE A 82 8.85 7.81 16.17
N VAL A 83 8.12 7.84 17.28
CA VAL A 83 6.77 8.37 17.39
C VAL A 83 6.83 9.64 18.23
N THR A 84 6.25 10.72 17.71
CA THR A 84 6.11 11.97 18.46
C THR A 84 4.71 12.53 18.39
N THR A 85 4.28 13.19 19.47
CA THR A 85 3.07 14.04 19.50
C THR A 85 3.30 15.40 18.87
N SER A 86 4.54 15.77 18.54
CA SER A 86 4.87 17.02 17.87
C SER A 86 5.28 16.77 16.42
N ASP A 87 6.40 17.34 15.99
CA ASP A 87 6.92 17.24 14.63
C ASP A 87 8.45 17.02 14.64
N PHE A 88 9.02 16.66 13.49
CA PHE A 88 10.46 16.44 13.33
C PHE A 88 11.16 17.64 12.70
N SER A 89 12.40 17.91 13.14
CA SER A 89 13.25 18.88 12.44
C SER A 89 13.60 18.40 11.03
N SER A 90 13.89 19.33 10.13
CA SER A 90 14.30 18.99 8.76
C SER A 90 15.58 18.15 8.73
N GLN A 91 16.50 18.38 9.67
CA GLN A 91 17.72 17.56 9.78
C GLN A 91 17.39 16.13 10.22
N ALA A 92 16.46 15.96 11.17
CA ALA A 92 16.03 14.65 11.63
C ALA A 92 15.35 13.85 10.51
N ARG A 93 14.47 14.47 9.72
CA ARG A 93 13.83 13.78 8.57
C ARG A 93 14.86 13.31 7.54
N ASN A 94 15.79 14.17 7.16
CA ASN A 94 16.84 13.83 6.20
C ASN A 94 17.74 12.70 6.73
N TYR A 95 18.02 12.70 8.04
CA TYR A 95 18.80 11.64 8.67
C TYR A 95 18.05 10.30 8.67
N ALA A 96 16.76 10.33 9.02
CA ALA A 96 15.91 9.14 9.06
C ALA A 96 15.82 8.44 7.69
N VAL A 97 15.64 9.21 6.61
CA VAL A 97 15.61 8.65 5.24
C VAL A 97 16.92 7.93 4.91
N LYS A 98 18.08 8.52 5.24
CA LYS A 98 19.40 7.92 5.01
C LYS A 98 19.67 6.66 5.82
N ARG A 99 18.97 6.46 6.94
CA ARG A 99 19.15 5.33 7.86
C ARG A 99 17.94 4.39 7.89
N ASN A 100 17.00 4.55 6.95
CA ASN A 100 15.77 3.75 6.86
C ASN A 100 14.95 3.71 8.17
N MET A 101 14.91 4.84 8.88
CA MET A 101 14.13 4.99 10.11
C MET A 101 12.71 5.47 9.78
N LYS A 102 11.69 4.89 10.41
CA LYS A 102 10.30 5.33 10.23
C LYS A 102 9.98 6.42 11.24
N LEU A 103 9.57 7.58 10.74
CA LEU A 103 9.14 8.70 11.57
C LEU A 103 7.61 8.79 11.55
N ILE A 104 7.01 8.89 12.74
CA ILE A 104 5.57 9.06 12.91
C ILE A 104 5.38 10.37 13.68
N ASP A 105 4.93 11.40 12.98
CA ASP A 105 4.59 12.69 13.56
C ASP A 105 3.14 12.70 14.07
N ARG A 106 2.69 13.85 14.58
CA ARG A 106 1.30 14.04 15.02
C ARG A 106 0.27 13.61 13.97
N LYS A 107 0.48 13.97 12.70
CA LYS A 107 -0.47 13.64 11.62
C LYS A 107 -0.47 12.14 11.35
N GLY A 108 0.70 11.51 11.37
CA GLY A 108 0.83 10.06 11.27
C GLY A 108 0.16 9.33 12.43
N LEU A 109 0.27 9.86 13.66
CA LEU A 109 -0.36 9.27 14.83
C LEU A 109 -1.90 9.33 14.76
N ILE A 110 -2.46 10.44 14.27
CA ILE A 110 -3.91 10.58 14.06
C ILE A 110 -4.40 9.56 13.03
N ARG A 111 -3.69 9.39 11.90
CA ARG A 111 -4.05 8.39 10.88
C ARG A 111 -4.05 6.98 11.45
N ILE A 112 -3.02 6.61 12.22
CA ILE A 112 -2.95 5.31 12.88
C ILE A 112 -4.14 5.13 13.85
N ALA A 113 -4.51 6.16 14.59
CA ALA A 113 -5.66 6.10 15.50
C ALA A 113 -6.99 5.95 14.77
N GLU A 114 -7.18 6.62 13.63
CA GLU A 114 -8.37 6.47 12.79
C GLU A 114 -8.46 5.07 12.20
N ASP A 115 -7.36 4.55 11.65
CA ASP A 115 -7.30 3.21 11.06
C ASP A 115 -7.54 2.13 12.12
N PHE A 116 -6.96 2.31 13.30
CA PHE A 116 -7.17 1.40 14.44
C PHE A 116 -8.61 1.45 14.97
N SER A 117 -9.23 2.64 14.99
CA SER A 117 -10.63 2.80 15.41
C SER A 117 -11.61 2.15 14.43
N LYS A 118 -11.34 2.23 13.11
CA LYS A 118 -12.18 1.57 12.09
C LYS A 118 -12.14 0.06 12.20
N LYS A 119 -10.96 -0.52 12.43
CA LYS A 119 -10.78 -1.96 12.64
C LYS A 119 -11.58 -2.48 13.83
N ILE A 120 -11.66 -1.72 14.92
CA ILE A 120 -12.43 -2.11 16.13
C ILE A 120 -13.95 -2.04 15.88
N GLN A 121 -14.41 -1.20 14.95
CA GLN A 121 -15.84 -0.99 14.68
C GLN A 121 -16.43 -1.95 13.65
N VAL A 122 -15.60 -2.69 12.92
CA VAL A 122 -16.05 -3.81 12.08
C VAL A 122 -15.86 -5.06 12.94
N PRO A 123 -16.92 -5.66 13.49
CA PRO A 123 -16.80 -7.01 14.05
C PRO A 123 -16.17 -7.89 12.96
N GLU A 124 -15.14 -8.64 13.32
CA GLU A 124 -14.71 -9.80 12.56
C GLU A 124 -15.92 -10.73 12.48
N GLU A 125 -16.73 -10.59 11.43
CA GLU A 125 -17.53 -11.71 10.93
C GLU A 125 -16.49 -12.69 10.40
N GLU A 126 -16.19 -13.69 11.23
CA GLU A 126 -15.47 -14.89 10.82
C GLU A 126 -16.24 -15.49 9.63
N ASP A 127 -15.69 -15.31 8.43
CA ASP A 127 -16.09 -16.08 7.25
C ASP A 127 -15.67 -17.54 7.47
N GLU A 128 -16.41 -18.27 8.33
CA GLU A 128 -16.39 -19.73 8.34
C GLU A 128 -17.21 -20.24 7.15
N GLU A 129 -16.49 -20.62 6.11
CA GLU A 129 -16.94 -21.38 4.96
C GLU A 129 -17.51 -22.75 5.40
N TYR A 130 -18.83 -22.95 5.24
CA TYR A 130 -19.48 -24.26 5.27
C TYR A 130 -20.34 -24.42 4.00
N PRO A 131 -20.29 -25.59 3.31
CA PRO A 131 -21.07 -25.84 2.10
C PRO A 131 -22.50 -26.30 2.41
N ASP A 132 -23.43 -25.76 1.62
CA ASP A 132 -24.76 -26.23 1.17
C ASP A 132 -25.73 -26.89 2.19
N GLU A 133 -26.95 -26.34 2.34
CA GLU A 133 -28.20 -26.81 1.69
C GLU A 133 -29.48 -26.20 2.33
N GLU A 134 -30.50 -26.08 1.47
CA GLU A 134 -31.96 -25.93 1.69
C GLU A 134 -32.61 -24.53 1.79
N GLU A 135 -33.33 -24.22 0.72
CA GLU A 135 -34.34 -23.17 0.57
C GLU A 135 -35.49 -23.29 1.58
N VAL A 136 -35.87 -22.20 2.24
CA VAL A 136 -37.25 -21.95 2.66
C VAL A 136 -37.58 -20.46 2.49
N GLU A 137 -38.41 -20.15 1.49
CA GLU A 137 -39.03 -18.83 1.33
C GLU A 137 -40.09 -18.59 2.42
N VAL A 138 -39.99 -17.47 3.15
CA VAL A 138 -41.09 -16.92 3.96
C VAL A 138 -41.25 -15.42 3.69
N TYR A 139 -42.46 -15.06 3.25
CA TYR A 139 -42.87 -13.74 2.75
C TYR A 139 -43.37 -12.77 3.84
N THR A 140 -43.32 -11.46 3.52
CA THR A 140 -43.98 -10.24 4.06
C THR A 140 -43.22 -9.31 5.02
N PRO A 141 -43.54 -8.00 5.07
CA PRO A 141 -43.84 -7.02 4.01
C PRO A 141 -43.09 -5.67 4.21
N PRO A 142 -43.13 -4.70 3.27
CA PRO A 142 -42.42 -3.43 3.43
C PRO A 142 -43.25 -2.40 4.22
N SER A 143 -42.70 -1.88 5.32
CA SER A 143 -43.24 -0.70 6.00
C SER A 143 -42.50 0.56 5.58
N ASN A 144 -43.14 1.34 4.70
CA ASN A 144 -42.82 2.73 4.43
C ASN A 144 -42.94 3.57 5.71
N ILE A 145 -41.84 4.19 6.15
CA ILE A 145 -41.90 5.36 7.04
C ILE A 145 -40.97 6.44 6.48
N PHE A 146 -41.59 7.27 5.64
CA PHE A 146 -41.55 8.73 5.69
C PHE A 146 -40.46 9.36 6.57
N HIS A 147 -39.43 9.94 5.96
CA HIS A 147 -38.75 11.09 6.56
C HIS A 147 -38.45 12.16 5.49
N THR A 148 -38.77 13.37 5.90
CA THR A 148 -38.98 14.58 5.11
C THR A 148 -37.69 15.18 4.56
N THR A 149 -37.70 15.51 3.27
CA THR A 149 -36.79 16.46 2.63
C THR A 149 -37.11 17.91 3.03
N PRO A 150 -36.11 18.79 2.98
CA PRO A 150 -36.31 20.09 2.36
C PRO A 150 -35.38 20.23 1.15
N GLN A 151 -35.99 20.37 -0.03
CA GLN A 151 -35.35 20.94 -1.20
C GLN A 151 -35.28 22.47 -1.06
N ARG A 152 -34.11 23.07 -1.31
CA ARG A 152 -33.93 24.10 -2.36
C ARG A 152 -32.49 24.62 -2.42
N GLY A 153 -31.95 24.66 -3.64
CA GLY A 153 -30.69 25.33 -3.95
C GLY A 153 -30.13 24.92 -5.31
N VAL A 154 -30.84 25.26 -6.39
CA VAL A 154 -30.40 25.05 -7.78
C VAL A 154 -29.26 26.02 -8.09
N LEU A 155 -28.05 25.51 -8.25
CA LEU A 155 -27.01 26.16 -9.05
C LEU A 155 -26.33 25.10 -9.92
N SER A 156 -26.65 25.19 -11.22
CA SER A 156 -26.00 24.48 -12.30
C SER A 156 -24.49 24.68 -12.21
N ARG A 157 -23.73 23.59 -12.03
CA ARG A 157 -22.29 23.58 -12.29
C ARG A 157 -21.91 22.27 -12.98
N ARG A 158 -21.97 22.35 -14.31
CA ARG A 158 -21.03 21.75 -15.28
C ARG A 158 -20.65 20.30 -15.00
N GLU A 159 -21.23 19.40 -15.80
CA GLU A 159 -20.79 18.01 -15.99
C GLU A 159 -19.26 17.90 -15.95
N SER A 160 -18.76 17.30 -14.87
CA SER A 160 -17.41 16.76 -14.84
C SER A 160 -17.53 15.29 -15.16
N ARG A 161 -17.08 14.93 -16.37
CA ARG A 161 -16.90 13.55 -16.80
C ARG A 161 -16.16 12.80 -15.68
N LYS A 162 -16.82 11.79 -15.10
CA LYS A 162 -16.17 10.88 -14.14
C LYS A 162 -14.91 10.35 -14.81
N PRO A 163 -13.70 10.54 -14.25
CA PRO A 163 -12.51 9.98 -14.84
C PRO A 163 -12.61 8.47 -14.65
N LEU A 164 -12.58 7.71 -15.75
CA LEU A 164 -12.43 6.24 -15.74
C LEU A 164 -11.06 5.80 -15.17
N ALA A 165 -10.24 6.75 -14.73
CA ALA A 165 -8.87 6.54 -14.26
C ALA A 165 -8.71 5.69 -12.99
N PRO A 166 -9.55 5.76 -11.92
CA PRO A 166 -9.26 5.02 -10.69
C PRO A 166 -9.49 3.51 -10.86
N VAL A 167 -10.46 3.12 -11.69
CA VAL A 167 -10.78 1.71 -11.94
C VAL A 167 -9.72 1.06 -12.83
N ILE A 168 -9.27 1.77 -13.88
CA ILE A 168 -8.19 1.29 -14.76
C ILE A 168 -6.86 1.19 -13.99
N ARG A 169 -6.56 2.15 -13.11
CA ARG A 169 -5.33 2.12 -12.29
C ARG A 169 -5.35 0.95 -11.30
N GLY A 170 -6.50 0.64 -10.69
CA GLY A 170 -6.66 -0.51 -9.80
C GLY A 170 -6.56 -1.86 -10.52
N LEU A 171 -7.13 -1.97 -11.72
CA LEU A 171 -7.05 -3.21 -12.52
C LEU A 171 -5.62 -3.47 -13.04
N MET A 172 -4.87 -2.42 -13.38
CA MET A 172 -3.47 -2.52 -13.83
C MET A 172 -2.45 -2.71 -12.71
N GLN A 173 -2.87 -2.69 -11.44
CA GLN A 173 -1.99 -3.00 -10.31
C GLN A 173 -1.65 -4.50 -10.25
N ASN A 174 -2.52 -5.36 -10.79
CA ASN A 174 -2.27 -6.79 -10.87
C ASN A 174 -1.40 -7.11 -12.09
N THR A 175 -0.21 -7.68 -11.84
CA THR A 175 0.76 -8.03 -12.87
C THR A 175 0.20 -9.00 -13.91
N ILE A 176 -0.69 -9.92 -13.52
CA ILE A 176 -1.32 -10.88 -14.43
C ILE A 176 -2.26 -10.16 -15.42
N ILE A 177 -3.10 -9.26 -14.90
CA ILE A 177 -4.05 -8.48 -15.73
C ILE A 177 -3.28 -7.57 -16.68
N LEU A 178 -2.18 -6.98 -16.20
CA LEU A 178 -1.30 -6.16 -17.02
C LEU A 178 -0.68 -6.95 -18.19
N ILE A 179 -0.20 -8.17 -17.95
CA ILE A 179 0.32 -9.05 -19.02
C ILE A 179 -0.76 -9.34 -20.06
N LEU A 180 -1.97 -9.73 -19.63
CA LEU A 180 -3.08 -9.99 -20.54
C LEU A 180 -3.47 -8.75 -21.35
N THR A 181 -3.49 -7.58 -20.71
CA THR A 181 -3.81 -6.30 -21.36
C THR A 181 -2.76 -5.95 -22.42
N VAL A 182 -1.48 -6.11 -22.11
CA VAL A 182 -0.38 -5.85 -23.07
C VAL A 182 -0.51 -6.77 -24.30
N VAL A 183 -0.77 -8.05 -24.10
CA VAL A 183 -0.94 -9.02 -25.20
C VAL A 183 -2.18 -8.69 -26.04
N ALA A 184 -3.32 -8.41 -25.40
CA ALA A 184 -4.56 -8.07 -26.08
C ALA A 184 -4.43 -6.78 -26.91
N VAL A 185 -3.86 -5.72 -26.31
CA VAL A 185 -3.66 -4.43 -26.99
C VAL A 185 -2.67 -4.57 -28.14
N SER A 186 -1.57 -5.31 -27.96
CA SER A 186 -0.62 -5.59 -29.06
C SER A 186 -1.30 -6.32 -30.23
N PHE A 187 -2.13 -7.32 -29.93
CA PHE A 187 -2.87 -8.07 -30.96
C PHE A 187 -3.87 -7.18 -31.71
N ILE A 188 -4.60 -6.32 -31.01
CA ILE A 188 -5.56 -5.38 -31.60
C ILE A 188 -4.83 -4.37 -32.50
N ILE A 189 -3.76 -3.73 -32.02
CA ILE A 189 -3.03 -2.72 -32.78
C ILE A 189 -2.40 -3.35 -34.03
N ALA A 190 -1.80 -4.53 -33.92
CA ALA A 190 -1.20 -5.19 -35.07
C ALA A 190 -2.24 -5.63 -36.11
N THR A 191 -3.40 -6.11 -35.67
CA THR A 191 -4.52 -6.46 -36.57
C THR A 191 -5.08 -5.21 -37.25
N LEU A 192 -5.20 -4.11 -36.52
CA LEU A 192 -5.61 -2.82 -37.07
C LEU A 192 -4.61 -2.30 -38.11
N LEU A 193 -3.30 -2.43 -37.83
CA LEU A 193 -2.25 -2.03 -38.76
C LEU A 193 -2.20 -2.93 -40.00
N GLN A 194 -2.46 -4.23 -39.85
CA GLN A 194 -2.57 -5.15 -40.98
C GLN A 194 -3.72 -4.74 -41.90
N LEU A 195 -4.87 -4.37 -41.34
CA LEU A 195 -6.03 -3.91 -42.10
C LEU A 195 -5.77 -2.56 -42.78
N ALA A 196 -5.10 -1.61 -42.10
CA ALA A 196 -4.88 -0.26 -42.60
C ALA A 196 -3.70 -0.15 -43.57
N ALA A 197 -2.62 -0.93 -43.36
CA ALA A 197 -1.36 -0.81 -44.10
C ALA A 197 -1.10 -1.99 -45.05
N GLY A 198 -2.00 -2.98 -45.13
CA GLY A 198 -1.89 -4.09 -46.07
C GLY A 198 -0.63 -4.94 -45.89
N LEU A 199 -0.08 -5.01 -44.67
CA LEU A 199 1.18 -5.68 -44.39
C LEU A 199 1.05 -7.20 -44.50
N GLY A 200 2.07 -7.84 -45.08
CA GLY A 200 2.16 -9.30 -45.17
C GLY A 200 2.22 -9.97 -43.79
N THR A 201 1.67 -11.17 -43.69
CA THR A 201 1.50 -11.94 -42.43
C THR A 201 2.81 -12.14 -41.67
N SER A 202 3.93 -12.31 -42.37
CA SER A 202 5.26 -12.48 -41.77
C SER A 202 5.75 -11.24 -41.01
N LEU A 203 5.43 -10.04 -41.51
CA LEU A 203 5.84 -8.79 -40.86
C LEU A 203 4.96 -8.48 -39.64
N THR A 204 3.69 -8.86 -39.69
CA THR A 204 2.73 -8.66 -38.59
C THR A 204 3.20 -9.32 -37.29
N GLY A 205 3.82 -10.50 -37.36
CA GLY A 205 4.38 -11.19 -36.18
C GLY A 205 5.51 -10.39 -35.51
N VAL A 206 6.46 -9.91 -36.29
CA VAL A 206 7.57 -9.08 -35.79
C VAL A 206 7.06 -7.76 -35.21
N LEU A 207 6.08 -7.15 -35.87
CA LEU A 207 5.50 -5.89 -35.43
C LEU A 207 4.73 -6.05 -34.10
N LYS A 208 4.02 -7.16 -33.90
CA LYS A 208 3.39 -7.53 -32.62
C LYS A 208 4.41 -7.58 -31.48
N LEU A 209 5.59 -8.15 -31.73
CA LEU A 209 6.67 -8.22 -30.75
C LEU A 209 7.22 -6.83 -30.41
N MET A 210 7.45 -5.98 -31.42
CA MET A 210 7.94 -4.61 -31.22
C MET A 210 6.94 -3.74 -30.46
N ILE A 211 5.65 -3.84 -30.78
CA ILE A 211 4.58 -3.09 -30.09
C ILE A 211 4.41 -3.59 -28.66
N ALA A 212 4.44 -4.91 -28.43
CA ALA A 212 4.38 -5.47 -27.08
C ALA A 212 5.58 -5.02 -26.23
N ALA A 213 6.79 -4.97 -26.82
CA ALA A 213 7.97 -4.45 -26.16
C ALA A 213 7.79 -3.00 -25.71
N ALA A 214 7.30 -2.12 -26.60
CA ALA A 214 7.05 -0.72 -26.26
C ALA A 214 5.98 -0.56 -25.17
N LEU A 215 4.88 -1.32 -25.25
CA LEU A 215 3.77 -1.24 -24.28
C LEU A 215 4.15 -1.81 -22.90
N SER A 216 4.98 -2.83 -22.85
CA SER A 216 5.38 -3.50 -21.60
C SER A 216 6.13 -2.58 -20.63
N TYR A 217 6.89 -1.61 -21.14
CA TYR A 217 7.53 -0.57 -20.33
C TYR A 217 6.70 0.71 -20.27
N GLY A 218 5.93 1.01 -21.33
CA GLY A 218 5.10 2.22 -21.40
C GLY A 218 3.94 2.24 -20.42
N ILE A 219 3.29 1.09 -20.17
CA ILE A 219 2.13 1.03 -19.28
C ILE A 219 2.52 1.15 -17.79
N PRO A 220 3.50 0.38 -17.26
CA PRO A 220 3.98 0.56 -15.88
C PRO A 220 4.46 1.99 -15.60
N TYR A 221 5.09 2.63 -16.59
CA TYR A 221 5.55 4.02 -16.49
C TYR A 221 4.44 5.03 -16.22
N LEU A 222 3.20 4.76 -16.69
CA LEU A 222 2.05 5.65 -16.47
C LEU A 222 1.29 5.34 -15.17
N VAL A 223 1.50 4.17 -14.58
CA VAL A 223 0.73 3.68 -13.42
C VAL A 223 1.49 3.92 -12.12
N GLU A 224 2.82 3.80 -12.15
CA GLU A 224 3.69 3.75 -10.98
C GLU A 224 4.62 4.97 -10.91
N GLU A 225 4.80 5.50 -9.70
CA GLU A 225 5.61 6.71 -9.44
C GLU A 225 7.06 6.36 -9.06
N ASP A 226 7.32 5.10 -8.69
CA ASP A 226 8.62 4.62 -8.23
C ASP A 226 9.44 4.02 -9.40
N GLY A 227 10.46 4.75 -9.85
CA GLY A 227 11.30 4.36 -11.01
C GLY A 227 11.93 2.96 -10.93
N ALA A 228 12.31 2.50 -9.73
CA ALA A 228 12.86 1.16 -9.55
C ALA A 228 11.80 0.05 -9.71
N VAL A 229 10.58 0.32 -9.24
CA VAL A 229 9.45 -0.62 -9.34
C VAL A 229 8.98 -0.70 -10.80
N ILE A 230 8.96 0.43 -11.52
CA ILE A 230 8.66 0.49 -12.96
C ILE A 230 9.62 -0.41 -13.75
N MET A 231 10.93 -0.35 -13.44
CA MET A 231 11.93 -1.15 -14.14
C MET A 231 11.78 -2.65 -13.85
N ILE A 232 11.57 -3.03 -12.57
CA ILE A 232 11.42 -4.44 -12.17
C ILE A 232 10.10 -5.02 -12.72
N LYS A 233 8.98 -4.32 -12.54
CA LYS A 233 7.69 -4.80 -13.07
C LYS A 233 7.64 -4.77 -14.59
N GLY A 234 8.21 -3.74 -15.21
CA GLY A 234 8.31 -3.64 -16.68
C GLY A 234 9.09 -4.79 -17.29
N THR A 235 10.22 -5.18 -16.70
CA THR A 235 10.99 -6.35 -17.18
C THR A 235 10.21 -7.65 -17.04
N ILE A 236 9.53 -7.89 -15.90
CA ILE A 236 8.72 -9.09 -15.68
C ILE A 236 7.57 -9.18 -16.69
N VAL A 237 6.85 -8.07 -16.90
CA VAL A 237 5.73 -7.99 -17.85
C VAL A 237 6.22 -8.17 -19.29
N PHE A 238 7.35 -7.57 -19.64
CA PHE A 238 7.99 -7.74 -20.95
C PHE A 238 8.31 -9.20 -21.25
N PHE A 239 9.07 -9.87 -20.37
CA PHE A 239 9.45 -11.27 -20.61
C PHE A 239 8.25 -12.21 -20.61
N SER A 240 7.26 -11.99 -19.74
CA SER A 240 6.06 -12.83 -19.67
C SER A 240 5.17 -12.66 -20.91
N SER A 241 4.99 -11.42 -21.38
CA SER A 241 4.23 -11.14 -22.60
C SER A 241 4.95 -11.63 -23.85
N LEU A 242 6.27 -11.48 -23.92
CA LEU A 242 7.10 -12.02 -25.01
C LEU A 242 6.96 -13.54 -25.10
N LEU A 243 7.05 -14.26 -23.98
CA LEU A 243 6.91 -15.71 -23.93
C LEU A 243 5.54 -16.15 -24.46
N LEU A 244 4.45 -15.54 -23.98
CA LEU A 244 3.10 -15.87 -24.44
C LEU A 244 2.91 -15.57 -25.93
N LEU A 245 3.47 -14.47 -26.43
CA LEU A 245 3.35 -14.11 -27.84
C LEU A 245 4.12 -15.09 -28.74
N VAL A 246 5.31 -15.53 -28.31
CA VAL A 246 6.07 -16.57 -29.01
C VAL A 246 5.29 -17.89 -29.05
N ILE A 247 4.70 -18.30 -27.93
CA ILE A 247 3.85 -19.52 -27.87
C ILE A 247 2.65 -19.37 -28.82
N LEU A 248 1.98 -18.22 -28.82
CA LEU A 248 0.82 -17.94 -29.68
C LEU A 248 1.17 -17.90 -31.17
N ILE A 249 2.40 -17.51 -31.54
CA ILE A 249 2.87 -17.55 -32.94
C ILE A 249 3.18 -18.99 -33.37
N LEU A 250 3.64 -19.83 -32.43
CA LEU A 250 4.08 -21.19 -32.73
C LEU A 250 2.91 -22.18 -32.86
N ILE A 251 1.79 -21.90 -32.19
CA ILE A 251 0.50 -22.61 -32.32
C ILE A 251 -0.24 -22.12 -33.56
#